data_AF-A0A6I6XHJ8-F1
#
_entry.id   AF-A0A6I6XHJ8-F1
#
_cell.length_a   1.000
_cell.length_b   1.000
_cell.length_c   1.000
_cell.angle_alpha   90.00
_cell.angle_beta   90.00
_cell.angle_gamma   90.00
#
_symmetry.space_group_name_H-M   'P 1'
#
loop_
_entity.id
_entity.type
_entity.pdbx_description
1 polymer ?
#
loop_
_entity_poly.entity_id
_entity_poly.type
_entity_poly.pdbx_seq_one_letter_code
_entity_poly.pdbx_strand_id
1 'polypeptide(L)'
;MFDFHRKSDLIEIQRTRKALAESQAKLAAISRCMAMIEFAPDGTIVDANAQFCQAMGYDVDELRGKHHRLFCDPGYTKTAEYQQLWHELGQGKAISGTFERVDKAGREVWLEASYMPVLDEQQQVTSVIKVAADISQRVKDEHESESLLKAIGRSMAVVEFTPQGRVIKANQNFLATMGYRLEEVVGRHHGLFCQPHERESGAYREFWASLNRGEYHSHRFERINKQGQTVYLEASYNPIFDSKGRLYKVVKFASDITAQVSTQQSAADAAHASSVQTDACARKGTEVVQQTVAVIEQISQELNDAARSIDAVSKQSDVIGQIVLTIRGIADQTNLLALNAAIEAARAGEHGRGFAVVADEVRSLAARTSKATLEIVDVVRQNHDLSLTAVASMQSSLSRTGRGVALANEAGTVIMEIQQGSRHVVDAISQINSTLQLH
;
A
#
# COMPACT_ATOMS: atom_id res chain seq x y z
N MET A 1 31.89 -79.30 67.11
CA MET A 1 32.71 -78.24 66.48
C MET A 1 32.35 -77.99 65.00
N PHE A 2 31.82 -78.99 64.27
CA PHE A 2 31.36 -78.84 62.86
C PHE A 2 30.08 -77.99 62.64
N ASP A 3 29.17 -77.91 63.61
CA ASP A 3 27.89 -77.19 63.43
C ASP A 3 27.98 -75.66 63.53
N PHE A 4 29.04 -75.11 64.13
CA PHE A 4 29.16 -73.67 64.37
C PHE A 4 29.67 -72.91 63.13
N HIS A 5 30.60 -73.50 62.37
CA HIS A 5 31.09 -72.94 61.11
C HIS A 5 29.99 -72.95 60.04
N ARG A 6 29.23 -74.05 59.93
CA ARG A 6 28.09 -74.16 59.01
C ARG A 6 27.01 -73.09 59.25
N LYS A 7 26.78 -72.70 60.51
CA LYS A 7 25.81 -71.64 60.87
C LYS A 7 26.32 -70.25 60.51
N SER A 8 27.63 -69.99 60.65
CA SER A 8 28.27 -68.73 60.25
C SER A 8 28.25 -68.55 58.73
N ASP A 9 28.63 -69.59 57.99
CA ASP A 9 28.64 -69.58 56.52
C ASP A 9 27.23 -69.38 55.95
N LEU A 10 26.20 -69.97 56.57
CA LEU A 10 24.81 -69.77 56.17
C LEU A 10 24.33 -68.33 56.39
N ILE A 11 24.74 -67.67 57.48
CA ILE A 11 24.42 -66.26 57.75
C ILE A 11 25.11 -65.35 56.74
N GLU A 12 26.37 -65.64 56.40
CA GLU A 12 27.14 -64.87 55.42
C GLU A 12 26.58 -65.04 54.00
N ILE A 13 26.25 -66.26 53.57
CA ILE A 13 25.57 -66.52 52.30
C ILE A 13 24.21 -65.81 52.24
N GLN A 14 23.45 -65.80 53.34
CA GLN A 14 22.17 -65.08 53.39
C GLN A 14 22.37 -63.56 53.26
N ARG A 15 23.39 -63.00 53.92
CA ARG A 15 23.74 -61.57 53.80
C ARG A 15 24.17 -61.21 52.38
N THR A 16 25.04 -62.01 51.76
CA THR A 16 25.50 -61.79 50.39
C THR A 16 24.37 -61.94 49.38
N ARG A 17 23.49 -62.93 49.54
CA ARG A 17 22.28 -63.06 48.70
C ARG A 17 21.35 -61.87 48.84
N LYS A 18 21.15 -61.37 50.06
CA LYS A 18 20.33 -60.18 50.28
C LYS A 18 20.95 -58.93 49.64
N ALA A 19 22.25 -58.72 49.82
CA ALA A 19 22.96 -57.59 49.20
C ALA A 19 22.94 -57.66 47.67
N LEU A 20 23.12 -58.86 47.09
CA LEU A 20 23.01 -59.08 45.65
C LEU A 20 21.59 -58.78 45.14
N ALA A 21 20.56 -59.28 45.82
CA ALA A 21 19.17 -59.02 45.47
C ALA A 21 18.82 -57.51 45.56
N GLU A 22 19.32 -56.81 46.58
CA GLU A 22 19.15 -55.36 46.72
C GLU A 22 19.87 -54.59 45.59
N SER A 23 21.07 -55.01 45.20
CA SER A 23 21.81 -54.40 44.09
C SER A 23 21.09 -54.62 42.75
N GLN A 24 20.64 -55.85 42.49
CA GLN A 24 19.86 -56.20 41.31
C GLN A 24 18.54 -55.42 41.24
N ALA A 25 17.85 -55.26 42.37
CA ALA A 25 16.61 -54.48 42.41
C ALA A 25 16.84 -53.00 42.07
N LYS A 26 17.95 -52.40 42.54
CA LYS A 26 18.34 -51.02 42.22
C LYS A 26 18.71 -50.87 40.73
N LEU A 27 19.53 -51.77 40.18
CA LEU A 27 19.88 -51.77 38.76
C LEU A 27 18.65 -51.97 37.86
N ALA A 28 17.77 -52.89 38.24
CA ALA A 28 16.51 -53.08 37.53
C ALA A 28 15.62 -51.83 37.57
N ALA A 29 15.63 -51.06 38.66
CA ALA A 29 14.90 -49.80 38.74
C ALA A 29 15.46 -48.75 37.77
N ILE A 30 16.79 -48.59 37.70
CA ILE A 30 17.44 -47.69 36.74
C ILE A 30 17.16 -48.13 35.30
N SER A 31 17.31 -49.43 35.03
CA SER A 31 17.07 -50.02 33.70
C SER A 31 15.62 -49.90 33.21
N ARG A 32 14.64 -49.68 34.09
CA ARG A 32 13.25 -49.44 33.66
C ARG A 32 13.02 -48.01 33.17
N CYS A 33 13.84 -47.06 33.64
CA CYS A 33 13.64 -45.62 33.39
C CYS A 33 14.64 -45.02 32.41
N MET A 34 15.81 -45.65 32.20
CA MET A 34 16.87 -45.13 31.36
C MET A 34 17.23 -46.11 30.25
N ALA A 35 17.61 -45.59 29.07
CA ALA A 35 18.16 -46.40 28.00
C ALA A 35 19.54 -46.91 28.42
N MET A 36 19.72 -48.23 28.46
CA MET A 36 20.97 -48.86 28.84
C MET A 36 21.39 -49.91 27.80
N ILE A 37 22.69 -49.93 27.51
CA ILE A 37 23.32 -50.91 26.63
C ILE A 37 24.70 -51.24 27.17
N GLU A 38 25.07 -52.50 27.10
CA GLU A 38 26.37 -53.02 27.52
C GLU A 38 27.16 -53.47 26.30
N PHE A 39 28.44 -53.12 26.30
CA PHE A 39 29.38 -53.51 25.27
C PHE A 39 30.56 -54.29 25.88
N ALA A 40 31.13 -55.21 25.13
CA ALA A 40 32.47 -55.70 25.37
C ALA A 40 33.50 -54.58 25.16
N PRO A 41 34.74 -54.71 25.67
CA PRO A 41 35.75 -53.66 25.55
C PRO A 41 36.10 -53.23 24.12
N ASP A 42 35.82 -54.10 23.13
CA ASP A 42 36.00 -53.83 21.70
C ASP A 42 34.82 -53.10 21.04
N GLY A 43 33.73 -52.87 21.78
CA GLY A 43 32.50 -52.24 21.28
C GLY A 43 31.47 -53.19 20.68
N THR A 44 31.65 -54.50 20.84
CA THR A 44 30.62 -55.51 20.54
C THR A 44 29.50 -55.44 21.57
N ILE A 45 28.24 -55.42 21.13
CA ILE A 45 27.06 -55.32 21.98
C ILE A 45 26.84 -56.65 22.69
N VAL A 46 26.83 -56.60 24.02
CA VAL A 46 26.56 -57.74 24.91
C VAL A 46 25.07 -57.85 25.18
N ASP A 47 24.45 -56.74 25.59
CA ASP A 47 23.02 -56.70 25.86
C ASP A 47 22.48 -55.25 25.81
N ALA A 48 21.17 -55.10 25.60
CA ALA A 48 20.51 -53.81 25.63
C ALA A 48 19.13 -53.93 26.29
N ASN A 49 18.76 -52.94 27.09
CA ASN A 49 17.45 -52.94 27.73
C ASN A 49 16.35 -52.45 26.78
N ALA A 50 15.09 -52.65 27.18
CA ALA A 50 13.93 -52.27 26.39
C ALA A 50 13.87 -50.77 26.05
N GLN A 51 14.33 -49.90 26.97
CA GLN A 51 14.35 -48.45 26.75
C GLN A 51 15.33 -48.05 25.66
N PHE A 52 16.51 -48.67 25.62
CA PHE A 52 17.49 -48.44 24.55
C PHE A 52 16.99 -48.98 23.21
N CYS A 53 16.42 -50.18 23.21
CA CYS A 53 15.81 -50.81 22.04
C CYS A 53 14.70 -49.92 21.45
N GLN A 54 13.83 -49.37 22.30
CA GLN A 54 12.77 -48.44 21.90
C GLN A 54 13.33 -47.15 21.29
N ALA A 55 14.32 -46.52 21.95
CA ALA A 55 14.92 -45.28 21.46
C ALA A 55 15.61 -45.45 20.09
N MET A 56 16.26 -46.61 19.87
CA MET A 56 17.00 -46.88 18.64
C MET A 56 16.20 -47.66 17.58
N GLY A 57 14.98 -48.10 17.91
CA GLY A 57 14.09 -48.83 17.00
C GLY A 57 14.54 -50.25 16.65
N TYR A 58 15.33 -50.90 17.51
CA TYR A 58 15.81 -52.28 17.32
C TYR A 58 15.19 -53.23 18.33
N ASP A 59 15.10 -54.52 17.99
CA ASP A 59 14.91 -55.57 18.98
C ASP A 59 16.26 -55.96 19.61
N VAL A 60 16.26 -56.44 20.87
CA VAL A 60 17.50 -56.80 21.59
C VAL A 60 18.26 -57.91 20.86
N ASP A 61 17.56 -58.86 20.26
CA ASP A 61 18.19 -59.98 19.56
C ASP A 61 18.83 -59.54 18.24
N GLU A 62 18.41 -58.41 17.67
CA GLU A 62 19.06 -57.80 16.49
C GLU A 62 20.37 -57.09 16.84
N LEU A 63 20.51 -56.66 18.10
CA LEU A 63 21.65 -55.90 18.59
C LEU A 63 22.79 -56.79 19.10
N ARG A 64 22.47 -57.90 19.78
CA ARG A 64 23.47 -58.78 20.39
C ARG A 64 24.49 -59.27 19.36
N GLY A 65 25.78 -59.13 19.70
CA GLY A 65 26.90 -59.50 18.83
C GLY A 65 27.17 -58.54 17.67
N LYS A 66 26.37 -57.48 17.46
CA LYS A 66 26.71 -56.39 16.54
C LYS A 66 27.67 -55.42 17.23
N HIS A 67 28.34 -54.57 16.45
CA HIS A 67 29.25 -53.56 17.00
C HIS A 67 28.54 -52.21 17.12
N HIS A 68 28.86 -51.42 18.15
CA HIS A 68 28.38 -50.05 18.39
C HIS A 68 28.34 -49.14 17.15
N ARG A 69 29.24 -49.33 16.17
CA ARG A 69 29.28 -48.57 14.92
C ARG A 69 27.97 -48.63 14.12
N LEU A 70 27.13 -49.63 14.38
CA LEU A 70 25.77 -49.76 13.86
C LEU A 70 24.92 -48.50 14.10
N PHE A 71 25.14 -47.82 15.22
CA PHE A 71 24.37 -46.62 15.62
C PHE A 71 25.01 -45.31 15.15
N CYS A 72 26.07 -45.35 14.35
CA CYS A 72 26.87 -44.18 14.01
C CYS A 72 26.80 -43.89 12.52
N ASP A 73 26.95 -42.61 12.16
CA ASP A 73 27.20 -42.23 10.78
C ASP A 73 28.44 -42.97 10.22
N PRO A 74 28.37 -43.58 9.02
CA PRO A 74 29.49 -44.32 8.45
C PRO A 74 30.78 -43.51 8.28
N GLY A 75 30.68 -42.18 8.07
CA GLY A 75 31.82 -41.28 8.03
C GLY A 75 32.49 -41.13 9.39
N TYR A 76 31.70 -40.93 10.45
CA TYR A 76 32.21 -40.83 11.83
C TYR A 76 32.96 -42.09 12.27
N THR A 77 32.48 -43.29 11.91
CA THR A 77 33.13 -44.55 12.33
C THR A 77 34.56 -44.74 11.82
N LYS A 78 34.97 -43.96 10.82
CA LYS A 78 36.30 -44.00 10.20
C LYS A 78 37.27 -42.98 10.81
N THR A 79 36.81 -42.11 11.71
CA THR A 79 37.64 -41.03 12.24
C THR A 79 38.51 -41.47 13.41
N ALA A 80 39.55 -40.68 13.71
CA ALA A 80 40.43 -40.93 14.85
C ALA A 80 39.68 -40.79 16.18
N GLU A 81 38.68 -39.90 16.25
CA GLU A 81 37.85 -39.68 17.44
C GLU A 81 37.03 -40.92 17.80
N TYR A 82 36.51 -41.64 16.81
CA TYR A 82 35.78 -42.90 17.05
C TYR A 82 36.71 -44.01 17.58
N GLN A 83 37.93 -44.08 17.05
CA GLN A 83 38.93 -45.06 17.54
C GLN A 83 39.39 -44.71 18.95
N GLN A 84 39.62 -43.43 19.22
CA GLN A 84 40.00 -42.91 20.53
C GLN A 84 38.93 -43.19 21.59
N LEU A 85 37.65 -43.08 21.25
CA LEU A 85 36.53 -43.42 22.14
C LEU A 85 36.69 -44.82 22.75
N TRP A 86 36.89 -45.84 21.92
CA TRP A 86 37.03 -47.22 22.40
C TRP A 86 38.38 -47.49 23.06
N HIS A 87 39.45 -46.81 22.62
CA HIS A 87 40.75 -46.89 23.27
C HIS A 87 40.69 -46.37 24.71
N GLU A 88 40.08 -45.21 24.93
CA GLU A 88 39.93 -44.61 26.27
C GLU A 88 39.01 -45.44 27.17
N LEU A 89 37.90 -45.96 26.63
CA LEU A 89 37.01 -46.84 27.38
C LEU A 89 37.71 -48.14 27.79
N GLY A 90 38.51 -48.72 26.91
CA GLY A 90 39.33 -49.90 27.22
C GLY A 90 40.41 -49.66 28.28
N GLN A 91 40.81 -48.41 28.50
CA GLN A 91 41.72 -47.99 29.58
C GLN A 91 41.00 -47.68 30.90
N GLY A 92 39.67 -47.88 30.96
CA GLY A 92 38.87 -47.59 32.15
C GLY A 92 38.43 -46.13 32.28
N LYS A 93 38.65 -45.29 31.27
CA LYS A 93 38.25 -43.87 31.30
C LYS A 93 36.79 -43.73 30.86
N ALA A 94 35.94 -43.24 31.77
CA ALA A 94 34.54 -42.93 31.44
C ALA A 94 34.42 -41.71 30.52
N ILE A 95 33.48 -41.75 29.59
CA ILE A 95 33.24 -40.68 28.60
C ILE A 95 31.77 -40.30 28.65
N SER A 96 31.48 -39.01 28.83
CA SER A 96 30.12 -38.48 28.85
C SER A 96 29.98 -37.32 27.88
N GLY A 97 28.80 -37.17 27.29
CA GLY A 97 28.50 -36.10 26.35
C GLY A 97 27.19 -36.29 25.61
N THR A 98 26.98 -35.41 24.64
CA THR A 98 25.85 -35.47 23.71
C THR A 98 26.31 -36.05 22.40
N PHE A 99 25.63 -37.08 21.93
CA PHE A 99 26.05 -37.87 20.79
C PHE A 99 24.92 -38.01 19.78
N GLU A 100 25.20 -37.61 18.54
CA GLU A 100 24.36 -37.93 17.40
C GLU A 100 24.51 -39.41 17.04
N ARG A 101 23.39 -40.10 16.89
CA ARG A 101 23.30 -41.51 16.52
C ARG A 101 22.23 -41.70 15.45
N VAL A 102 22.24 -42.86 14.82
CA VAL A 102 21.30 -43.24 13.78
C VAL A 102 20.52 -44.46 14.23
N ASP A 103 19.19 -44.39 14.16
CA ASP A 103 18.29 -45.49 14.49
C ASP A 103 18.18 -46.51 13.35
N LYS A 104 17.40 -47.58 13.56
CA LYS A 104 17.17 -48.62 12.54
C LYS A 104 16.60 -48.09 11.21
N ALA A 105 15.81 -47.01 11.26
CA ALA A 105 15.20 -46.41 10.09
C ALA A 105 16.10 -45.36 9.39
N GLY A 106 17.32 -45.15 9.88
CA GLY A 106 18.22 -44.13 9.35
C GLY A 106 17.93 -42.72 9.88
N ARG A 107 17.11 -42.58 10.92
CA ARG A 107 16.78 -41.27 11.52
C ARG A 107 17.81 -40.89 12.56
N GLU A 108 18.07 -39.59 12.63
CA GLU A 108 18.94 -38.97 13.62
C GLU A 108 18.31 -39.07 15.03
N VAL A 109 19.10 -39.52 16.00
CA VAL A 109 18.75 -39.63 17.41
C VAL A 109 19.87 -38.99 18.23
N TRP A 110 19.51 -37.98 19.02
CA TRP A 110 20.45 -37.32 19.93
C TRP A 110 20.38 -37.95 21.31
N LEU A 111 21.50 -38.51 21.76
CA LEU A 111 21.61 -39.15 23.07
C LEU A 111 22.55 -38.35 23.98
N GLU A 112 22.03 -37.88 25.10
CA GLU A 112 22.86 -37.45 26.24
C GLU A 112 23.24 -38.71 27.01
N ALA A 113 24.53 -39.08 26.98
CA ALA A 113 24.95 -40.40 27.44
C ALA A 113 26.29 -40.41 28.17
N SER A 114 26.45 -41.40 29.04
CA SER A 114 27.68 -41.71 29.75
C SER A 114 28.07 -43.16 29.48
N TYR A 115 29.25 -43.36 28.91
CA TYR A 115 29.91 -44.64 28.72
C TYR A 115 30.83 -44.90 29.92
N MET A 116 30.56 -45.98 30.66
CA MET A 116 31.19 -46.29 31.95
C MET A 116 31.81 -47.69 31.90
N PRO A 117 33.15 -47.80 31.89
CA PRO A 117 33.84 -49.09 31.97
C PRO A 117 33.56 -49.80 33.31
N VAL A 118 33.30 -51.10 33.24
CA VAL A 118 33.16 -52.01 34.39
C VAL A 118 34.48 -52.72 34.57
N LEU A 119 35.03 -52.68 35.79
CA LEU A 119 36.34 -53.23 36.12
C LEU A 119 36.20 -54.52 36.94
N ASP A 120 37.08 -55.48 36.70
CA ASP A 120 37.23 -56.66 37.56
C ASP A 120 38.10 -56.37 38.82
N GLU A 121 38.33 -57.41 39.62
CA GLU A 121 39.17 -57.34 40.82
C GLU A 121 40.64 -56.98 40.51
N GLN A 122 41.09 -57.18 39.27
CA GLN A 122 42.43 -56.86 38.76
C GLN A 122 42.48 -55.50 38.04
N GLN A 123 41.43 -54.68 38.16
CA GLN A 123 41.29 -53.36 37.51
C GLN A 123 41.32 -53.42 35.97
N GLN A 124 41.00 -54.57 35.37
CA GLN A 124 40.85 -54.71 33.93
C GLN A 124 39.41 -54.46 33.50
N VAL A 125 39.21 -53.80 32.35
CA VAL A 125 37.87 -53.53 31.82
C VAL A 125 37.24 -54.82 31.30
N THR A 126 36.14 -55.25 31.90
CA THR A 126 35.39 -56.43 31.47
C THR A 126 34.26 -56.09 30.50
N SER A 127 33.65 -54.93 30.67
CA SER A 127 32.59 -54.42 29.80
C SER A 127 32.45 -52.91 29.93
N VAL A 128 31.62 -52.31 29.08
CA VAL A 128 31.30 -50.87 29.12
C VAL A 128 29.78 -50.74 29.15
N ILE A 129 29.25 -50.17 30.23
CA ILE A 129 27.83 -49.84 30.34
C ILE A 129 27.64 -48.42 29.86
N LYS A 130 26.74 -48.24 28.89
CA LYS A 130 26.25 -46.93 28.47
C LYS A 130 24.86 -46.71 29.05
N VAL A 131 24.68 -45.57 29.71
CA VAL A 131 23.36 -45.06 30.10
C VAL A 131 23.08 -43.81 29.27
N ALA A 132 21.88 -43.68 28.73
CA ALA A 132 21.49 -42.60 27.84
C ALA A 132 20.08 -42.07 28.11
N ALA A 133 19.89 -40.79 27.80
CA ALA A 133 18.59 -40.15 27.64
C ALA A 133 18.44 -39.68 26.18
N ASP A 134 17.29 -39.96 25.58
CA ASP A 134 16.94 -39.43 24.26
C ASP A 134 16.51 -37.96 24.41
N ILE A 135 17.25 -37.07 23.75
CA ILE A 135 17.06 -35.63 23.79
C ILE A 135 16.74 -35.08 22.39
N SER A 136 16.36 -35.94 21.44
CA SER A 136 16.14 -35.57 20.03
C SER A 136 15.09 -34.49 19.87
N GLN A 137 13.98 -34.58 20.61
CA GLN A 137 12.93 -33.55 20.57
C GLN A 137 13.45 -32.20 21.09
N ARG A 138 14.25 -32.20 22.16
CA ARG A 138 14.83 -30.98 22.75
C ARG A 138 15.76 -30.28 21.74
N VAL A 139 16.65 -31.04 21.10
CA VAL A 139 17.57 -30.49 20.07
C VAL A 139 16.79 -29.94 18.88
N LYS A 140 15.73 -30.63 18.44
CA LYS A 140 14.88 -30.17 17.35
C LYS A 140 14.18 -28.85 17.67
N ASP A 141 13.57 -28.75 18.85
CA ASP A 141 12.85 -27.54 19.29
C ASP A 141 13.81 -26.33 19.43
N GLU A 142 15.02 -26.57 19.93
CA GLU A 142 16.09 -25.56 20.01
C GLU A 142 16.52 -25.09 18.62
N HIS A 143 16.76 -26.02 17.69
CA HIS A 143 17.15 -25.70 16.32
C HIS A 143 16.05 -24.95 15.55
N GLU A 144 14.78 -25.34 15.71
CA GLU A 144 13.64 -24.64 15.13
C GLU A 144 13.52 -23.20 15.66
N SER A 145 13.66 -23.02 16.98
CA SER A 145 13.64 -21.72 17.63
C SER A 145 14.77 -20.81 17.12
N GLU A 146 15.99 -21.35 17.00
CA GLU A 146 17.13 -20.61 16.46
C GLU A 146 16.92 -20.21 15.00
N SER A 147 16.37 -21.13 14.20
CA SER A 147 16.08 -20.91 12.78
C SER A 147 15.05 -19.80 12.58
N LEU A 148 14.00 -19.76 13.40
CA LEU A 148 12.98 -18.71 13.37
C LEU A 148 13.58 -17.34 13.72
N LEU A 149 14.38 -17.26 14.78
CA LEU A 149 15.06 -16.00 15.16
C LEU A 149 15.99 -15.49 14.06
N LYS A 150 16.74 -16.40 13.41
CA LYS A 150 17.57 -16.08 12.24
C LYS A 150 16.74 -15.62 11.05
N ALA A 151 15.55 -16.16 10.82
CA ALA A 151 14.68 -15.72 9.74
C ALA A 151 14.16 -14.29 9.97
N ILE A 152 13.71 -13.97 11.19
CA ILE A 152 13.29 -12.61 11.57
C ILE A 152 14.47 -11.63 11.45
N GLY A 153 15.65 -12.01 11.95
CA GLY A 153 16.84 -11.17 11.91
C GLY A 153 17.37 -10.89 10.50
N ARG A 154 16.95 -11.66 9.48
CA ARG A 154 17.30 -11.42 8.07
C ARG A 154 16.44 -10.31 7.45
N SER A 155 15.15 -10.24 7.79
CA SER A 155 14.22 -9.29 7.20
C SER A 155 14.02 -8.00 8.00
N MET A 156 14.26 -8.03 9.31
CA MET A 156 13.90 -6.94 10.21
C MET A 156 15.09 -6.42 11.00
N ALA A 157 15.01 -5.16 11.44
CA ALA A 157 15.92 -4.58 12.42
C ALA A 157 15.58 -5.14 13.81
N VAL A 158 16.58 -5.66 14.51
CA VAL A 158 16.44 -6.25 15.84
C VAL A 158 17.45 -5.63 16.79
N VAL A 159 16.99 -5.19 17.95
CA VAL A 159 17.84 -4.67 19.02
C VAL A 159 17.32 -5.11 20.38
N GLU A 160 18.24 -5.52 21.26
CA GLU A 160 17.93 -5.97 22.61
C GLU A 160 18.38 -4.91 23.63
N PHE A 161 17.54 -4.68 24.64
CA PHE A 161 17.80 -3.73 25.72
C PHE A 161 17.74 -4.41 27.08
N THR A 162 18.51 -3.90 28.04
CA THR A 162 18.28 -4.17 29.47
C THR A 162 16.95 -3.56 29.92
N PRO A 163 16.40 -3.95 31.08
CA PRO A 163 15.20 -3.31 31.66
C PRO A 163 15.38 -1.80 31.93
N GLN A 164 16.62 -1.32 32.00
CA GLN A 164 16.97 0.11 32.11
C GLN A 164 17.18 0.76 30.74
N GLY A 165 16.77 0.12 29.64
CA GLY A 165 16.83 0.67 28.30
C GLY A 165 18.22 0.78 27.68
N ARG A 166 19.21 0.03 28.15
CA ARG A 166 20.57 0.03 27.57
C ARG A 166 20.74 -1.06 26.53
N VAL A 167 21.35 -0.75 25.39
CA VAL A 167 21.56 -1.72 24.31
C VAL A 167 22.48 -2.86 24.77
N ILE A 168 22.06 -4.10 24.55
CA ILE A 168 22.82 -5.32 24.79
C ILE A 168 23.44 -5.80 23.46
N LYS A 169 22.60 -5.93 22.42
CA LYS A 169 22.96 -6.40 21.08
C LYS A 169 22.06 -5.73 20.04
N ALA A 170 22.54 -5.63 18.81
CA ALA A 170 21.75 -5.22 17.65
C ALA A 170 22.21 -6.00 16.42
N ASN A 171 21.29 -6.33 15.52
CA ASN A 171 21.63 -6.98 14.26
C ASN A 171 22.08 -5.96 13.20
N GLN A 172 22.60 -6.46 12.07
CA GLN A 172 23.12 -5.62 11.00
C GLN A 172 22.05 -4.69 10.40
N ASN A 173 20.80 -5.15 10.30
CA ASN A 173 19.69 -4.34 9.78
C ASN A 173 19.46 -3.11 10.65
N PHE A 174 19.40 -3.27 11.99
CA PHE A 174 19.26 -2.13 12.90
C PHE A 174 20.42 -1.15 12.78
N LEU A 175 21.65 -1.67 12.75
CA LEU A 175 22.86 -0.85 12.65
C LEU A 175 22.93 -0.06 11.34
N ALA A 176 22.58 -0.70 10.22
CA ALA A 176 22.51 -0.07 8.92
C ALA A 176 21.44 1.03 8.86
N THR A 177 20.22 0.73 9.30
CA THR A 177 19.11 1.70 9.36
C THR A 177 19.45 2.91 10.23
N MET A 178 20.08 2.69 11.39
CA MET A 178 20.40 3.77 12.33
C MET A 178 21.77 4.44 12.05
N GLY A 179 22.58 3.91 11.13
CA GLY A 179 23.88 4.46 10.75
C GLY A 179 24.98 4.32 11.80
N TYR A 180 24.86 3.39 12.75
CA TYR A 180 25.83 3.17 13.82
C TYR A 180 26.59 1.85 13.66
N ARG A 181 27.79 1.76 14.26
CA ARG A 181 28.46 0.47 14.50
C ARG A 181 28.05 -0.10 15.85
N LEU A 182 28.18 -1.42 16.02
CA LEU A 182 27.72 -2.11 17.24
C LEU A 182 28.40 -1.56 18.50
N GLU A 183 29.72 -1.34 18.45
CA GLU A 183 30.50 -0.79 19.56
C GLU A 183 30.10 0.64 19.95
N GLU A 184 29.43 1.38 19.06
CA GLU A 184 28.98 2.74 19.32
C GLU A 184 27.64 2.78 20.08
N VAL A 185 26.88 1.68 20.04
CA VAL A 185 25.53 1.62 20.63
C VAL A 185 25.47 0.74 21.87
N VAL A 186 26.29 -0.31 21.98
CA VAL A 186 26.29 -1.21 23.15
C VAL A 186 26.52 -0.42 24.44
N GLY A 187 25.69 -0.68 25.45
CA GLY A 187 25.69 0.02 26.75
C GLY A 187 25.07 1.42 26.73
N ARG A 188 24.83 2.02 25.56
CA ARG A 188 24.13 3.31 25.43
C ARG A 188 22.63 3.12 25.68
N HIS A 189 22.01 4.17 26.22
CA HIS A 189 20.57 4.17 26.46
C HIS A 189 19.79 4.37 25.16
N HIS A 190 18.62 3.74 25.03
CA HIS A 190 17.69 3.84 23.89
C HIS A 190 17.39 5.28 23.47
N GLY A 191 17.40 6.21 24.42
CA GLY A 191 17.20 7.65 24.17
C GLY A 191 18.24 8.28 23.23
N LEU A 192 19.33 7.57 22.89
CA LEU A 192 20.26 7.93 21.81
C LEU A 192 19.56 8.03 20.45
N PHE A 193 18.54 7.20 20.21
CA PHE A 193 17.83 7.10 18.93
C PHE A 193 16.56 7.96 18.88
N CYS A 194 16.21 8.65 19.97
CA CYS A 194 14.96 9.39 20.10
C CYS A 194 15.21 10.89 19.91
N GLN A 195 14.15 11.63 19.54
CA GLN A 195 14.25 13.08 19.48
C GLN A 195 14.55 13.67 20.87
N PRO A 196 15.28 14.80 20.98
CA PRO A 196 15.63 15.39 22.28
C PRO A 196 14.43 15.69 23.18
N HIS A 197 13.32 16.18 22.61
CA HIS A 197 12.10 16.48 23.35
C HIS A 197 11.36 15.21 23.82
N GLU A 198 11.39 14.13 23.02
CA GLU A 198 10.74 12.85 23.36
C GLU A 198 11.43 12.22 24.57
N ARG A 199 12.75 12.09 24.56
CA ARG A 199 13.51 11.40 25.63
C ARG A 199 13.42 12.11 27.00
N GLU A 200 13.05 13.39 27.02
CA GLU A 200 12.88 14.20 28.24
C GLU A 200 11.43 14.17 28.76
N SER A 201 10.49 13.68 27.94
CA SER A 201 9.06 13.67 28.23
C SER A 201 8.65 12.71 29.35
N GLY A 202 7.48 12.97 29.96
CA GLY A 202 6.84 12.05 30.88
C GLY A 202 6.38 10.76 30.19
N ALA A 203 5.89 10.86 28.95
CA ALA A 203 5.46 9.72 28.15
C ALA A 203 6.59 8.71 27.91
N TYR A 204 7.81 9.19 27.62
CA TYR A 204 8.98 8.32 27.44
C TYR A 204 9.35 7.56 28.73
N ARG A 205 9.19 8.18 29.91
CA ARG A 205 9.41 7.50 31.19
C ARG A 205 8.35 6.43 31.45
N GLU A 206 7.08 6.73 31.19
CA GLU A 206 5.99 5.77 31.34
C GLU A 206 6.10 4.61 30.33
N PHE A 207 6.59 4.88 29.12
CA PHE A 207 6.88 3.85 28.12
C PHE A 207 7.87 2.79 28.64
N TRP A 208 8.97 3.20 29.28
CA TRP A 208 9.89 2.23 29.89
C TRP A 208 9.32 1.58 31.16
N ALA A 209 8.51 2.31 31.94
CA ALA A 209 7.84 1.75 33.11
C ALA A 209 6.85 0.64 32.74
N SER A 210 6.04 0.85 31.70
CA SER A 210 5.08 -0.13 31.17
C SER A 210 5.77 -1.37 30.60
N LEU A 211 6.84 -1.21 29.81
CA LEU A 211 7.67 -2.34 29.37
C LEU A 211 8.19 -3.15 30.57
N ASN A 212 8.58 -2.47 31.65
CA ASN A 212 9.06 -3.11 32.87
C ASN A 212 7.95 -3.81 33.68
N ARG A 213 6.68 -3.48 33.45
CA ARG A 213 5.52 -4.22 33.95
C ARG A 213 5.13 -5.40 33.07
N GLY A 214 5.78 -5.57 31.91
CA GLY A 214 5.50 -6.65 30.96
C GLY A 214 4.55 -6.27 29.83
N GLU A 215 4.13 -5.01 29.74
CA GLU A 215 3.30 -4.53 28.64
C GLU A 215 4.16 -4.40 27.37
N TYR A 216 3.66 -4.87 26.23
CA TYR A 216 4.32 -4.66 24.94
C TYR A 216 3.75 -3.41 24.26
N HIS A 217 4.57 -2.79 23.41
CA HIS A 217 4.15 -1.61 22.62
C HIS A 217 4.42 -1.86 21.15
N SER A 218 3.45 -1.56 20.28
CA SER A 218 3.57 -1.78 18.82
C SER A 218 2.98 -0.61 18.05
N HIS A 219 3.84 0.29 17.57
CA HIS A 219 3.46 1.54 16.90
C HIS A 219 4.48 1.95 15.82
N ARG A 220 4.20 3.06 15.15
CA ARG A 220 5.18 3.77 14.33
C ARG A 220 5.91 4.78 15.20
N PHE A 221 7.22 4.84 15.05
CA PHE A 221 8.10 5.66 15.86
C PHE A 221 8.98 6.51 14.96
N GLU A 222 9.06 7.80 15.26
CA GLU A 222 10.07 8.67 14.71
C GLU A 222 11.38 8.51 15.51
N ARG A 223 12.49 8.29 14.82
CA ARG A 223 13.82 8.13 15.42
C ARG A 223 14.84 8.99 14.70
N ILE A 224 15.98 9.21 15.32
CA ILE A 224 17.12 9.90 14.73
C ILE A 224 18.27 8.92 14.52
N ASN A 225 18.85 8.93 13.32
CA ASN A 225 20.07 8.18 13.02
C ASN A 225 21.31 8.95 13.47
N LYS A 226 22.50 8.35 13.29
CA LYS A 226 23.77 8.96 13.66
C LYS A 226 24.03 10.33 13.02
N GLN A 227 23.53 10.54 11.81
CA GLN A 227 23.66 11.77 11.05
C GLN A 227 22.61 12.84 11.45
N GLY A 228 21.72 12.52 12.40
CA GLY A 228 20.63 13.40 12.82
C GLY A 228 19.44 13.41 11.87
N GLN A 229 19.38 12.50 10.90
CA GLN A 229 18.26 12.37 9.98
C GLN A 229 17.13 11.58 10.65
N THR A 230 15.90 11.99 10.36
CA THR A 230 14.69 11.28 10.80
C THR A 230 14.57 9.93 10.09
N VAL A 231 14.30 8.89 10.87
CA VAL A 231 14.01 7.52 10.43
C VAL A 231 12.65 7.14 11.00
N TYR A 232 11.75 6.65 10.15
CA TYR A 232 10.44 6.15 10.58
C TYR A 232 10.49 4.63 10.71
N LEU A 233 10.21 4.13 11.92
CA LEU A 233 10.23 2.70 12.23
C LEU A 233 8.83 2.24 12.62
N GLU A 234 8.30 1.25 11.93
CA GLU A 234 7.17 0.46 12.45
C GLU A 234 7.75 -0.65 13.32
N ALA A 235 7.48 -0.61 14.62
CA ALA A 235 8.21 -1.45 15.56
C ALA A 235 7.35 -1.97 16.71
N SER A 236 7.76 -3.12 17.24
CA SER A 236 7.24 -3.67 18.50
C SER A 236 8.36 -3.83 19.54
N TYR A 237 8.08 -3.46 20.78
CA TYR A 237 8.96 -3.64 21.94
C TYR A 237 8.36 -4.71 22.85
N ASN A 238 9.10 -5.80 23.05
CA ASN A 238 8.58 -7.04 23.63
C ASN A 238 9.41 -7.43 24.87
N PRO A 239 8.84 -7.34 26.08
CA PRO A 239 9.50 -7.79 27.32
C PRO A 239 9.73 -9.31 27.33
N ILE A 240 10.92 -9.76 27.74
CA ILE A 240 11.33 -11.18 27.79
C ILE A 240 11.63 -11.60 29.24
N PHE A 241 11.02 -12.69 29.66
CA PHE A 241 11.07 -13.20 31.03
C PHE A 241 11.94 -14.45 31.13
N ASP A 242 12.57 -14.64 32.30
CA ASP A 242 13.29 -15.86 32.63
C ASP A 242 12.35 -16.97 33.12
N SER A 243 12.89 -18.15 33.44
CA SER A 243 12.11 -19.31 33.94
C SER A 243 11.43 -19.07 35.29
N LYS A 244 11.76 -17.99 36.00
CA LYS A 244 11.13 -17.57 37.26
C LYS A 244 10.13 -16.41 37.05
N GLY A 245 9.82 -16.07 35.79
CA GLY A 245 8.92 -14.97 35.45
C GLY A 245 9.50 -13.58 35.68
N ARG A 246 10.83 -13.46 35.82
CA ARG A 246 11.49 -12.16 36.02
C ARG A 246 11.87 -11.57 34.67
N LEU A 247 11.48 -10.32 34.43
CA LEU A 247 11.91 -9.57 33.25
C LEU A 247 13.42 -9.39 33.28
N TYR A 248 14.11 -9.80 32.21
CA TYR A 248 15.57 -9.63 32.12
C TYR A 248 16.04 -8.86 30.88
N LYS A 249 15.20 -8.75 29.84
CA LYS A 249 15.49 -7.90 28.67
C LYS A 249 14.22 -7.50 27.93
N VAL A 250 14.34 -6.50 27.05
CA VAL A 250 13.30 -6.10 26.08
C VAL A 250 13.88 -6.27 24.68
N VAL A 251 13.16 -6.95 23.79
CA VAL A 251 13.56 -7.12 22.39
C VAL A 251 12.68 -6.25 21.50
N LYS A 252 13.30 -5.38 20.71
CA LYS A 252 12.63 -4.58 19.70
C LYS A 252 12.81 -5.21 18.33
N PHE A 253 11.71 -5.32 17.62
CA PHE A 253 11.62 -5.71 16.22
C PHE A 253 11.11 -4.51 15.42
N ALA A 254 11.77 -4.15 14.32
CA ALA A 254 11.42 -2.97 13.55
C ALA A 254 11.59 -3.15 12.03
N SER A 255 10.70 -2.52 11.29
CA SER A 255 10.78 -2.31 9.85
C SER A 255 11.03 -0.83 9.57
N ASP A 256 11.99 -0.53 8.70
CA ASP A 256 12.24 0.82 8.21
C ASP A 256 11.19 1.19 7.16
N ILE A 257 10.33 2.15 7.50
CA ILE A 257 9.25 2.66 6.65
C ILE A 257 9.55 4.08 6.15
N THR A 258 10.79 4.56 6.29
CA THR A 258 11.17 5.94 5.95
C THR A 258 10.86 6.29 4.50
N ALA A 259 11.22 5.40 3.56
CA ALA A 259 10.92 5.59 2.14
C ALA A 259 9.40 5.62 1.86
N GLN A 260 8.62 4.80 2.58
CA GLN A 260 7.17 4.76 2.45
C GLN A 260 6.54 6.06 2.94
N VAL A 261 6.93 6.54 4.14
CA VAL A 261 6.44 7.80 4.70
C VAL A 261 6.83 8.99 3.80
N SER A 262 8.07 9.04 3.31
CA SER A 262 8.51 10.09 2.39
C SER A 262 7.72 10.10 1.09
N THR A 263 7.46 8.93 0.50
CA THR A 263 6.64 8.81 -0.72
C THR A 263 5.21 9.27 -0.47
N GLN A 264 4.62 8.87 0.67
CA GLN A 264 3.27 9.29 1.06
C GLN A 264 3.19 10.82 1.25
N GLN A 265 4.18 11.43 1.92
CA GLN A 265 4.22 12.88 2.11
C GLN A 265 4.37 13.63 0.79
N SER A 266 5.29 13.20 -0.09
CA SER A 266 5.46 13.83 -1.40
C SER A 266 4.20 13.71 -2.28
N ALA A 267 3.50 12.58 -2.22
CA ALA A 267 2.23 12.40 -2.92
C ALA A 267 1.13 13.33 -2.36
N ALA A 268 1.06 13.48 -1.04
CA ALA A 268 0.13 14.39 -0.37
C ALA A 268 0.39 15.85 -0.77
N ASP A 269 1.66 16.29 -0.76
CA ASP A 269 2.05 17.66 -1.12
C ASP A 269 1.74 17.95 -2.60
N ALA A 270 2.03 17.00 -3.50
CA ALA A 270 1.73 17.12 -4.92
C ALA A 270 0.22 17.20 -5.19
N ALA A 271 -0.57 16.37 -4.51
CA ALA A 271 -2.03 16.40 -4.61
C ALA A 271 -2.61 17.71 -4.08
N HIS A 272 -2.06 18.25 -2.99
CA HIS A 272 -2.48 19.55 -2.44
C HIS A 272 -2.20 20.68 -3.43
N ALA A 273 -0.99 20.73 -3.98
CA ALA A 273 -0.61 21.72 -4.99
C ALA A 273 -1.52 21.66 -6.23
N SER A 274 -1.79 20.45 -6.72
CA SER A 274 -2.69 20.22 -7.86
C SER A 274 -4.12 20.70 -7.59
N SER A 275 -4.64 20.46 -6.39
CA SER A 275 -5.98 20.93 -6.01
C SER A 275 -6.04 22.45 -5.91
N VAL A 276 -5.06 23.09 -5.26
CA VAL A 276 -5.00 24.56 -5.21
C VAL A 276 -4.99 25.17 -6.62
N GLN A 277 -4.21 24.59 -7.54
CA GLN A 277 -4.19 25.02 -8.94
C GLN A 277 -5.54 24.77 -9.65
N THR A 278 -6.19 23.64 -9.37
CA THR A 278 -7.51 23.30 -9.93
C THR A 278 -8.59 24.27 -9.44
N ASP A 279 -8.61 24.65 -8.17
CA ASP A 279 -9.56 25.64 -7.62
C ASP A 279 -9.33 27.02 -8.27
N ALA A 280 -8.08 27.44 -8.44
CA ALA A 280 -7.75 28.69 -9.12
C ALA A 280 -8.19 28.68 -10.60
N CYS A 281 -7.98 27.56 -11.31
CA CYS A 281 -8.40 27.40 -12.69
C CYS A 281 -9.93 27.39 -12.83
N ALA A 282 -10.63 26.70 -11.92
CA ALA A 282 -12.09 26.68 -11.88
C ALA A 282 -12.67 28.07 -11.63
N ARG A 283 -12.12 28.85 -10.69
CA ARG A 283 -12.56 30.25 -10.46
C ARG A 283 -12.45 31.10 -11.73
N LYS A 284 -11.31 31.02 -12.41
CA LYS A 284 -11.11 31.72 -13.69
C LYS A 284 -12.09 31.22 -14.76
N GLY A 285 -12.37 29.91 -14.80
CA GLY A 285 -13.38 29.33 -15.67
C GLY A 285 -14.77 29.92 -15.43
N THR A 286 -15.18 30.05 -14.16
CA THR A 286 -16.45 30.66 -13.77
C THR A 286 -16.55 32.11 -14.24
N GLU A 287 -15.48 32.91 -14.06
CA GLU A 287 -15.44 34.29 -14.54
C GLU A 287 -15.63 34.38 -16.06
N VAL A 288 -14.95 33.52 -16.82
CA VAL A 288 -15.07 33.46 -18.29
C VAL A 288 -16.49 33.06 -18.71
N VAL A 289 -17.12 32.10 -18.04
CA VAL A 289 -18.52 31.71 -18.30
C VAL A 289 -19.47 32.86 -18.04
N GLN A 290 -19.34 33.55 -16.90
CA GLN A 290 -20.17 34.72 -16.56
C GLN A 290 -20.03 35.84 -17.59
N GLN A 291 -18.81 36.14 -18.03
CA GLN A 291 -18.56 37.09 -19.11
C GLN A 291 -19.19 36.64 -20.43
N THR A 292 -19.12 35.35 -20.74
CA THR A 292 -19.72 34.79 -21.96
C THR A 292 -21.23 34.96 -21.96
N VAL A 293 -21.90 34.68 -20.83
CA VAL A 293 -23.35 34.88 -20.68
C VAL A 293 -23.72 36.35 -20.89
N ALA A 294 -22.99 37.27 -20.25
CA ALA A 294 -23.25 38.71 -20.39
C ALA A 294 -23.11 39.20 -21.84
N VAL A 295 -22.10 38.71 -22.58
CA VAL A 295 -21.92 39.03 -24.00
C VAL A 295 -23.06 38.49 -24.85
N ILE A 296 -23.54 37.27 -24.59
CA ILE A 296 -24.65 36.69 -25.37
C ILE A 296 -25.98 37.41 -25.09
N GLU A 297 -26.21 37.84 -23.85
CA GLU A 297 -27.36 38.67 -23.49
C GLU A 297 -27.32 40.01 -24.23
N GLN A 298 -26.14 40.64 -24.32
CA GLN A 298 -25.95 41.86 -25.10
C GLN A 298 -26.25 41.63 -26.60
N ILE A 299 -25.75 40.54 -27.19
CA ILE A 299 -26.05 40.19 -28.59
C ILE A 299 -27.56 40.01 -28.80
N SER A 300 -28.24 39.39 -27.84
CA SER A 300 -29.69 39.18 -27.91
C SER A 300 -30.46 40.49 -27.88
N GLN A 301 -29.98 41.48 -27.10
CA GLN A 301 -30.52 42.83 -27.10
C GLN A 301 -30.29 43.53 -28.45
N GLU A 302 -29.07 43.49 -28.98
CA GLU A 302 -28.71 44.09 -30.27
C GLU A 302 -29.52 43.49 -31.43
N LEU A 303 -29.77 42.17 -31.42
CA LEU A 303 -30.61 41.49 -32.41
C LEU A 303 -32.07 41.94 -32.34
N ASN A 304 -32.62 42.14 -31.14
CA ASN A 304 -33.98 42.66 -30.98
C ASN A 304 -34.12 44.10 -31.48
N ASP A 305 -33.10 44.93 -31.27
CA ASP A 305 -33.08 46.32 -31.74
C ASP A 305 -32.92 46.39 -33.27
N ALA A 306 -32.09 45.52 -33.85
CA ALA A 306 -31.98 45.36 -35.29
C ALA A 306 -33.30 44.87 -35.91
N ALA A 307 -33.99 43.91 -35.29
CA ALA A 307 -35.27 43.40 -35.76
C ALA A 307 -36.34 44.50 -35.79
N ARG A 308 -36.41 45.33 -34.74
CA ARG A 308 -37.30 46.50 -34.69
C ARG A 308 -36.99 47.52 -35.79
N SER A 309 -35.71 47.75 -36.06
CA SER A 309 -35.28 48.70 -37.11
C SER A 309 -35.65 48.21 -38.51
N ILE A 310 -35.47 46.92 -38.80
CA ILE A 310 -35.85 46.34 -40.10
C ILE A 310 -37.37 46.26 -40.27
N ASP A 311 -38.13 45.98 -39.22
CA ASP A 311 -39.59 46.06 -39.24
C ASP A 311 -40.08 47.48 -39.61
N ALA A 312 -39.41 48.52 -39.08
CA ALA A 312 -39.69 49.89 -39.46
C ALA A 312 -39.39 50.16 -40.96
N VAL A 313 -38.31 49.60 -41.51
CA VAL A 313 -38.00 49.68 -42.96
C VAL A 313 -39.05 48.95 -43.80
N SER A 314 -39.56 47.80 -43.32
CA SER A 314 -40.65 47.07 -43.98
C SER A 314 -41.92 47.92 -44.07
N LYS A 315 -42.34 48.52 -42.95
CA LYS A 315 -43.50 49.43 -42.90
C LYS A 315 -43.31 50.68 -43.77
N GLN A 316 -42.11 51.23 -43.80
CA GLN A 316 -41.80 52.38 -44.66
C GLN A 316 -41.88 52.01 -46.15
N SER A 317 -41.48 50.79 -46.51
CA SER A 317 -41.59 50.28 -47.88
C SER A 317 -43.06 50.17 -48.32
N ASP A 318 -43.96 49.74 -47.43
CA ASP A 318 -45.40 49.69 -47.71
C ASP A 318 -45.98 51.09 -48.00
N VAL A 319 -45.57 52.09 -47.21
CA VAL A 319 -45.96 53.50 -47.42
C VAL A 319 -45.44 54.01 -48.76
N ILE A 320 -44.18 53.74 -49.10
CA ILE A 320 -43.62 54.12 -50.41
C ILE A 320 -44.40 53.44 -51.54
N GLY A 321 -44.75 52.16 -51.40
CA GLY A 321 -45.57 51.44 -52.36
C GLY A 321 -46.91 52.12 -52.63
N GLN A 322 -47.61 52.58 -51.59
CA GLN A 322 -48.87 53.34 -51.72
C GLN A 322 -48.68 54.69 -52.43
N ILE A 323 -47.60 55.41 -52.11
CA ILE A 323 -47.27 56.69 -52.77
C ILE A 323 -47.03 56.45 -54.27
N VAL A 324 -46.26 55.42 -54.62
CA VAL A 324 -45.92 55.11 -56.01
C VAL A 324 -47.16 54.69 -56.81
N LEU A 325 -48.08 53.92 -56.21
CA LEU A 325 -49.38 53.60 -56.82
C LEU A 325 -50.22 54.86 -57.07
N THR A 326 -50.19 55.82 -56.15
CA THR A 326 -50.88 57.11 -56.31
C THR A 326 -50.28 57.92 -57.46
N ILE A 327 -48.94 58.02 -57.54
CA ILE A 327 -48.24 58.71 -58.63
C ILE A 327 -48.56 58.06 -59.98
N ARG A 328 -48.60 56.73 -60.04
CA ARG A 328 -49.00 56.00 -61.25
C ARG A 328 -50.43 56.35 -61.66
N GLY A 329 -51.36 56.40 -60.71
CA GLY A 329 -52.74 56.84 -60.97
C GLY A 329 -52.82 58.26 -61.53
N ILE A 330 -52.01 59.19 -61.01
CA ILE A 330 -51.89 60.57 -61.51
C ILE A 330 -51.32 60.56 -62.94
N ALA A 331 -50.28 59.77 -63.21
CA ALA A 331 -49.68 59.67 -64.54
C ALA A 331 -50.68 59.10 -65.56
N ASP A 332 -51.43 58.06 -65.21
CA ASP A 332 -52.46 57.47 -66.07
C ASP A 332 -53.60 58.46 -66.36
N GLN A 333 -54.05 59.23 -65.34
CA GLN A 333 -55.01 60.32 -65.54
C GLN A 333 -54.45 61.45 -66.42
N THR A 334 -53.20 61.84 -66.21
CA THR A 334 -52.52 62.88 -67.00
C THR A 334 -52.40 62.46 -68.46
N ASN A 335 -52.12 61.17 -68.71
CA ASN A 335 -52.08 60.59 -70.04
C ASN A 335 -53.45 60.65 -70.75
N LEU A 336 -54.54 60.38 -70.02
CA LEU A 336 -55.90 60.52 -70.54
C LEU A 336 -56.29 61.99 -70.82
N LEU A 337 -55.92 62.91 -69.94
CA LEU A 337 -56.13 64.36 -70.15
C LEU A 337 -55.35 64.86 -71.37
N ALA A 338 -54.11 64.44 -71.53
CA ALA A 338 -53.28 64.76 -72.68
C ALA A 338 -53.87 64.20 -73.99
N LEU A 339 -54.42 62.98 -73.96
CA LEU A 339 -55.12 62.40 -75.10
C LEU A 339 -56.36 63.23 -75.50
N ASN A 340 -57.17 63.63 -74.52
CA ASN A 340 -58.33 64.49 -74.77
C ASN A 340 -57.92 65.85 -75.34
N ALA A 341 -56.85 66.44 -74.80
CA ALA A 341 -56.28 67.70 -75.31
C ALA A 341 -55.77 67.56 -76.76
N ALA A 342 -55.13 66.43 -77.10
CA ALA A 342 -54.68 66.14 -78.46
C ALA A 342 -55.86 66.02 -79.44
N ILE A 343 -56.97 65.38 -79.02
CA ILE A 343 -58.19 65.28 -79.81
C ILE A 343 -58.79 66.68 -80.07
N GLU A 344 -58.92 67.51 -79.03
CA GLU A 344 -59.49 68.86 -79.19
C GLU A 344 -58.56 69.78 -80.00
N ALA A 345 -57.25 69.64 -79.85
CA ALA A 345 -56.26 70.33 -80.69
C ALA A 345 -56.38 69.93 -82.17
N ALA A 346 -56.60 68.65 -82.47
CA ALA A 346 -56.89 68.19 -83.83
C ALA A 346 -58.22 68.75 -84.37
N ARG A 347 -59.23 68.89 -83.50
CA ARG A 347 -60.55 69.44 -83.83
C ARG A 347 -60.52 70.95 -84.14
N ALA A 348 -59.61 71.69 -83.51
CA ALA A 348 -59.42 73.13 -83.72
C ALA A 348 -58.64 73.49 -85.02
N GLY A 349 -58.17 72.50 -85.79
CA GLY A 349 -57.51 72.70 -87.08
C GLY A 349 -56.20 73.51 -86.97
N GLU A 350 -56.00 74.49 -87.86
CA GLU A 350 -54.77 75.32 -87.91
C GLU A 350 -54.54 76.11 -86.60
N HIS A 351 -55.59 76.47 -85.86
CA HIS A 351 -55.46 77.17 -84.58
C HIS A 351 -55.03 76.24 -83.41
N GLY A 352 -55.09 74.91 -83.59
CA GLY A 352 -54.76 73.92 -82.57
C GLY A 352 -53.32 73.39 -82.60
N ARG A 353 -52.51 73.74 -83.61
CA ARG A 353 -51.17 73.14 -83.82
C ARG A 353 -50.22 73.31 -82.61
N GLY A 354 -50.24 74.46 -81.95
CA GLY A 354 -49.44 74.69 -80.74
C GLY A 354 -49.89 73.83 -79.55
N PHE A 355 -51.20 73.65 -79.39
CA PHE A 355 -51.77 72.80 -78.34
C PHE A 355 -51.49 71.31 -78.58
N ALA A 356 -51.47 70.87 -79.84
CA ALA A 356 -51.16 69.48 -80.19
C ALA A 356 -49.74 69.07 -79.74
N VAL A 357 -48.75 69.93 -79.95
CA VAL A 357 -47.35 69.67 -79.51
C VAL A 357 -47.25 69.56 -77.99
N VAL A 358 -47.91 70.45 -77.26
CA VAL A 358 -47.93 70.40 -75.79
C VAL A 358 -48.64 69.15 -75.29
N ALA A 359 -49.76 68.77 -75.91
CA ALA A 359 -50.49 67.56 -75.55
C ALA A 359 -49.64 66.29 -75.76
N ASP A 360 -48.91 66.18 -76.87
CA ASP A 360 -48.00 65.06 -77.12
C ASP A 360 -46.83 65.00 -76.11
N GLU A 361 -46.27 66.16 -75.73
CA GLU A 361 -45.20 66.23 -74.73
C GLU A 361 -45.69 65.80 -73.33
N VAL A 362 -46.87 66.27 -72.91
CA VAL A 362 -47.51 65.85 -71.64
C VAL A 362 -47.82 64.36 -71.65
N ARG A 363 -48.28 63.81 -72.79
CA ARG A 363 -48.53 62.37 -72.95
C ARG A 363 -47.24 61.56 -72.81
N SER A 364 -46.16 62.00 -73.45
CA SER A 364 -44.83 61.38 -73.36
C SER A 364 -44.30 61.40 -71.92
N LEU A 365 -44.43 62.54 -71.23
CA LEU A 365 -44.02 62.69 -69.83
C LEU A 365 -44.82 61.77 -68.91
N ALA A 366 -46.14 61.68 -69.10
CA ALA A 366 -47.00 60.79 -68.35
C ALA A 366 -46.61 59.31 -68.55
N ALA A 367 -46.37 58.89 -69.80
CA ALA A 367 -45.92 57.53 -70.10
C ALA A 367 -44.56 57.20 -69.46
N ARG A 368 -43.60 58.14 -69.50
CA ARG A 368 -42.29 57.99 -68.81
C ARG A 368 -42.46 57.91 -67.30
N THR A 369 -43.38 58.67 -66.72
CA THR A 369 -43.71 58.62 -65.28
C THR A 369 -44.33 57.27 -64.90
N SER A 370 -45.29 56.76 -65.68
CA SER A 370 -45.85 55.42 -65.46
C SER A 370 -44.80 54.31 -65.57
N LYS A 371 -43.83 54.42 -66.50
CA LYS A 371 -42.71 53.47 -66.58
C LYS A 371 -41.79 53.55 -65.35
N ALA A 372 -41.39 54.75 -64.93
CA ALA A 372 -40.51 54.93 -63.78
C ALA A 372 -41.19 54.44 -62.48
N THR A 373 -42.49 54.68 -62.31
CA THR A 373 -43.23 54.17 -61.15
C THR A 373 -43.28 52.64 -61.11
N LEU A 374 -43.39 51.95 -62.25
CA LEU A 374 -43.30 50.48 -62.29
C LEU A 374 -41.94 49.98 -61.78
N GLU A 375 -40.84 50.59 -62.23
CA GLU A 375 -39.49 50.23 -61.77
C GLU A 375 -39.33 50.45 -60.25
N ILE A 376 -39.92 51.52 -59.70
CA ILE A 376 -39.90 51.78 -58.25
C ILE A 376 -40.72 50.74 -57.49
N VAL A 377 -41.89 50.33 -58.00
CA VAL A 377 -42.70 49.27 -57.37
C VAL A 377 -41.88 47.98 -57.21
N ASP A 378 -41.12 47.59 -58.23
CA ASP A 378 -40.29 46.39 -58.19
C ASP A 378 -39.19 46.49 -57.11
N VAL A 379 -38.51 47.65 -57.03
CA VAL A 379 -37.48 47.89 -56.00
C VAL A 379 -38.08 47.90 -54.59
N VAL A 380 -39.23 48.53 -54.39
CA VAL A 380 -39.93 48.59 -53.10
C VAL A 380 -40.36 47.19 -52.65
N ARG A 381 -40.90 46.39 -53.57
CA ARG A 381 -41.27 44.99 -53.28
C ARG A 381 -40.03 44.19 -52.88
N GLN A 382 -38.93 44.32 -53.63
CA GLN A 382 -37.69 43.61 -53.31
C GLN A 382 -37.14 44.01 -51.93
N ASN A 383 -37.19 45.29 -51.57
CA ASN A 383 -36.80 45.75 -50.23
C ASN A 383 -37.69 45.18 -49.13
N HIS A 384 -39.00 45.09 -49.36
CA HIS A 384 -39.94 44.49 -48.43
C HIS A 384 -39.62 42.99 -48.19
N ASP A 385 -39.40 42.23 -49.26
CA ASP A 385 -39.04 40.80 -49.18
C ASP A 385 -37.69 40.59 -48.45
N LEU A 386 -36.71 41.44 -48.70
CA LEU A 386 -35.42 41.43 -48.01
C LEU A 386 -35.58 41.73 -46.51
N SER A 387 -36.43 42.70 -46.15
CA SER A 387 -36.73 43.01 -44.75
C SER A 387 -37.37 41.84 -44.01
N LEU A 388 -38.37 41.17 -44.62
CA LEU A 388 -39.01 39.99 -44.04
C LEU A 388 -38.00 38.85 -43.80
N THR A 389 -37.13 38.61 -44.78
CA THR A 389 -36.08 37.58 -44.69
C THR A 389 -35.08 37.91 -43.57
N ALA A 390 -34.68 39.18 -43.44
CA ALA A 390 -33.76 39.61 -42.40
C ALA A 390 -34.37 39.49 -40.99
N VAL A 391 -35.65 39.81 -40.80
CA VAL A 391 -36.37 39.58 -39.54
C VAL A 391 -36.41 38.09 -39.17
N ALA A 392 -36.73 37.22 -40.11
CA ALA A 392 -36.73 35.76 -39.89
C ALA A 392 -35.33 35.24 -39.48
N SER A 393 -34.27 35.74 -40.11
CA SER A 393 -32.89 35.41 -39.77
C SER A 393 -32.49 35.88 -38.36
N MET A 394 -32.94 37.07 -37.96
CA MET A 394 -32.71 37.60 -36.61
C MET A 394 -33.46 36.80 -35.54
N GLN A 395 -34.70 36.37 -35.80
CA GLN A 395 -35.43 35.46 -34.90
C GLN A 395 -34.71 34.11 -34.72
N SER A 396 -34.19 33.54 -35.81
CA SER A 396 -33.37 32.33 -35.73
C SER A 396 -32.08 32.56 -34.94
N SER A 397 -31.46 33.73 -35.07
CA SER A 397 -30.24 34.08 -34.33
C SER A 397 -30.52 34.24 -32.84
N LEU A 398 -31.67 34.85 -32.48
CA LEU A 398 -32.12 34.99 -31.09
C LEU A 398 -32.36 33.62 -30.42
N SER A 399 -32.93 32.66 -31.15
CA SER A 399 -33.09 31.29 -30.66
C SER A 399 -31.73 30.61 -30.40
N ARG A 400 -30.74 30.85 -31.28
CA ARG A 400 -29.38 30.30 -31.14
C ARG A 400 -28.63 30.92 -29.96
N THR A 401 -28.74 32.23 -29.74
CA THR A 401 -28.15 32.87 -28.55
C THR A 401 -28.79 32.35 -27.27
N GLY A 402 -30.10 32.15 -27.23
CA GLY A 402 -30.78 31.52 -26.08
C GLY A 402 -30.23 30.12 -25.75
N ARG A 403 -29.99 29.28 -26.77
CA ARG A 403 -29.31 27.99 -26.58
C ARG A 403 -27.85 28.15 -26.10
N GLY A 404 -27.14 29.17 -26.58
CA GLY A 404 -25.79 29.51 -26.15
C GLY A 404 -25.70 29.84 -24.67
N VAL A 405 -26.65 30.63 -24.14
CA VAL A 405 -26.76 30.94 -22.70
C VAL A 405 -27.00 29.68 -21.89
N ALA A 406 -27.90 28.80 -22.33
CA ALA A 406 -28.17 27.54 -21.62
C ALA A 406 -26.91 26.66 -21.50
N LEU A 407 -26.16 26.49 -22.58
CA LEU A 407 -24.89 25.73 -22.58
C LEU A 407 -23.82 26.39 -21.72
N ALA A 408 -23.71 27.71 -21.76
CA ALA A 408 -22.76 28.44 -20.91
C ALA A 408 -23.08 28.24 -19.43
N ASN A 409 -24.35 28.33 -19.04
CA ASN A 409 -24.78 28.07 -17.66
C ASN A 409 -24.49 26.63 -17.22
N GLU A 410 -24.73 25.65 -18.07
CA GLU A 410 -24.40 24.24 -17.80
C GLU A 410 -22.89 24.04 -17.57
N ALA A 411 -22.04 24.65 -18.41
CA ALA A 411 -20.59 24.66 -18.20
C ALA A 411 -20.22 25.33 -16.86
N GLY A 412 -20.88 26.43 -16.49
CA GLY A 412 -20.71 27.09 -15.20
C GLY A 412 -21.02 26.18 -14.01
N THR A 413 -22.09 25.38 -14.09
CA THR A 413 -22.44 24.40 -13.06
C THR A 413 -21.34 23.35 -12.89
N VAL A 414 -20.84 22.76 -13.99
CA VAL A 414 -19.76 21.77 -13.94
C VAL A 414 -18.47 22.37 -13.34
N ILE A 415 -18.15 23.61 -13.66
CA ILE A 415 -16.97 24.29 -13.09
C ILE A 415 -17.12 24.50 -11.58
N MET A 416 -18.31 24.83 -11.09
CA MET A 416 -18.57 24.91 -9.65
C MET A 416 -18.40 23.56 -8.95
N GLU A 417 -18.81 22.46 -9.58
CA GLU A 417 -18.59 21.10 -9.06
C GLU A 417 -17.10 20.77 -8.98
N ILE A 418 -16.31 21.13 -10.00
CA ILE A 418 -14.84 20.98 -10.00
C ILE A 418 -14.21 21.77 -8.83
N GLN A 419 -14.67 23.00 -8.61
CA GLN A 419 -14.19 23.84 -7.52
C GLN A 419 -14.50 23.22 -6.14
N GLN A 420 -15.71 22.68 -5.96
CA GLN A 420 -16.08 21.98 -4.73
C GLN A 420 -15.26 20.70 -4.53
N GLY A 421 -15.10 19.89 -5.58
CA GLY A 421 -14.31 18.67 -5.55
C GLY A 421 -12.85 18.95 -5.16
N SER A 422 -12.26 20.02 -5.70
CA SER A 422 -10.90 20.43 -5.35
C SER A 422 -10.74 20.76 -3.86
N ARG A 423 -11.70 21.47 -3.26
CA ARG A 423 -11.69 21.79 -1.83
C ARG A 423 -11.79 20.54 -0.97
N HIS A 424 -12.65 19.60 -1.33
CA HIS A 424 -12.76 18.33 -0.61
C HIS A 424 -11.43 17.55 -0.64
N VAL A 425 -10.69 17.59 -1.75
CA VAL A 425 -9.36 16.95 -1.83
C VAL A 425 -8.37 17.63 -0.87
N VAL A 426 -8.36 18.96 -0.80
CA VAL A 426 -7.53 19.70 0.15
C VAL A 426 -7.84 19.29 1.59
N ASP A 427 -9.12 19.26 1.96
CA ASP A 427 -9.56 18.87 3.31
C ASP A 427 -9.15 17.42 3.64
N ALA A 428 -9.31 16.49 2.70
CA ALA A 428 -8.90 15.10 2.86
C ALA A 428 -7.38 14.96 3.06
N ILE A 429 -6.57 15.72 2.32
CA ILE A 429 -5.12 15.73 2.49
C ILE A 429 -4.72 16.31 3.85
N SER A 430 -5.38 17.38 4.29
CA SER A 430 -5.17 17.93 5.64
C SER A 430 -5.48 16.89 6.73
N GLN A 431 -6.53 16.08 6.57
CA GLN A 431 -6.84 14.98 7.49
C GLN A 431 -5.77 13.87 7.46
N ILE A 432 -5.30 13.47 6.27
CA ILE A 432 -4.21 12.49 6.11
C ILE A 432 -2.93 12.98 6.81
N ASN A 433 -2.56 14.24 6.59
CA ASN A 433 -1.39 14.81 7.25
C ASN A 433 -1.55 14.84 8.78
N SER A 434 -2.76 15.11 9.30
CA SER A 434 -3.01 15.07 10.74
C SER A 434 -2.92 13.65 11.35
N THR A 435 -3.22 12.61 10.56
CA THR A 435 -3.08 11.21 10.99
C THR A 435 -1.68 10.65 10.78
N LEU A 436 -0.89 11.24 9.88
CA LEU A 436 0.54 10.94 9.70
C LEU A 436 1.42 11.60 10.77
N GLN A 437 0.95 12.68 11.42
CA GLN A 437 1.61 13.24 12.60
C GLN A 437 1.49 12.23 13.76
N LEU A 438 2.60 11.53 14.02
CA LEU A 438 2.75 10.61 15.14
C LEU A 438 2.65 11.41 16.45
N HIS A 439 1.65 11.11 17.29
CA HIS A 439 1.47 11.69 18.62
C HIS A 439 2.50 11.20 19.64
#